data_AF-A0A819XG02-F1
#
_entry.id   AF-A0A819XG02-F1
#
_cell.length_a   1.000
_cell.length_b   1.000
_cell.length_c   1.000
_cell.angle_alpha   90.00
_cell.angle_beta   90.00
_cell.angle_gamma   90.00
#
_symmetry.space_group_name_H-M   'P 1'
#
loop_
_entity.id
_entity.type
_entity.pdbx_description
1 polymer ?
#
loop_
_entity_poly.entity_id
_entity_poly.type
_entity_poly.pdbx_seq_one_letter_code
_entity_poly.pdbx_strand_id
1 'polypeptide(L)' 'ISRCLERTYIINDRSVPDITSLLRKLSIIRALLTVQMDSDEEAIMISCLK' A
#
# COMPACT_ATOMS: atom_id res chain seq x y z
N ILE A 1 -1.62 -10.08 21.59
CA ILE A 1 -2.87 -9.32 21.39
C ILE A 1 -2.63 -7.80 21.39
N SER A 2 -1.89 -7.19 22.33
CA SER A 2 -1.74 -5.72 22.38
C SER A 2 -1.16 -5.08 21.10
N ARG A 3 -0.13 -5.69 20.50
CA ARG A 3 0.51 -5.19 19.26
C ARG A 3 -0.42 -5.14 18.03
N CYS A 4 -1.49 -5.93 18.03
CA CYS A 4 -2.46 -5.93 16.93
C CYS A 4 -3.40 -4.73 17.03
N LEU A 5 -3.77 -4.34 18.26
CA LEU A 5 -4.63 -3.19 18.51
C LEU A 5 -3.93 -1.89 18.09
N GLU A 6 -2.63 -1.77 18.34
CA GLU A 6 -1.81 -0.62 17.93
C GLU A 6 -1.78 -0.38 16.41
N ARG A 7 -2.00 -1.43 15.61
CA ARG A 7 -2.02 -1.36 14.14
C ARG A 7 -3.43 -1.35 13.57
N THR A 8 -4.45 -1.51 14.41
CA THR A 8 -5.84 -1.53 13.98
C THR A 8 -6.35 -0.11 13.88
N TYR A 9 -7.05 0.21 12.79
CA TYR A 9 -7.68 1.52 12.59
C TYR A 9 -9.10 1.33 12.06
N ILE A 10 -10.05 2.08 12.61
CA ILE A 10 -11.46 2.04 12.21
C ILE A 10 -11.69 3.10 11.15
N ILE A 11 -12.29 2.72 10.02
CA ILE A 11 -12.64 3.61 8.92
C ILE A 11 -14.16 3.71 8.75
N ASN A 12 -14.61 4.77 8.09
CA ASN A 12 -16.01 4.90 7.67
C ASN A 12 -16.26 4.05 6.40
N ASP A 13 -17.44 3.45 6.30
CA ASP A 13 -17.90 2.70 5.12
C ASP A 13 -17.76 3.50 3.82
N ARG A 14 -17.98 4.82 3.86
CA ARG A 14 -17.82 5.70 2.69
C ARG A 14 -16.39 5.73 2.14
N SER A 15 -15.39 5.47 2.98
CA SER A 15 -13.97 5.50 2.63
C SER A 15 -13.44 4.14 2.16
N VAL A 16 -14.24 3.07 2.21
CA VAL A 16 -13.81 1.71 1.85
C VAL A 16 -13.24 1.61 0.43
N PRO A 17 -13.83 2.23 -0.62
CA PRO A 17 -13.25 2.17 -1.97
C PRO A 17 -11.86 2.79 -2.04
N ASP A 18 -11.67 3.97 -1.44
CA ASP A 18 -10.41 4.71 -1.45
C ASP A 18 -9.34 3.99 -0.64
N ILE A 19 -9.69 3.48 0.55
CA ILE A 19 -8.77 2.71 1.39
C ILE A 19 -8.38 1.40 0.72
N THR A 20 -9.30 0.73 0.02
CA THR A 20 -8.99 -0.49 -0.74
C THR A 20 -7.99 -0.20 -1.86
N SER A 21 -8.17 0.91 -2.58
CA SER A 21 -7.23 1.37 -3.62
C SER A 21 -5.85 1.69 -3.01
N LEU A 22 -5.82 2.41 -1.88
CA LEU A 22 -4.60 2.73 -1.14
C LEU A 22 -3.85 1.47 -0.70
N LEU A 23 -4.54 0.49 -0.09
CA LEU A 23 -3.94 -0.77 0.36
C LEU A 23 -3.40 -1.60 -0.81
N ARG A 24 -4.07 -1.56 -1.97
CA ARG A 24 -3.55 -2.20 -3.20
C ARG A 24 -2.24 -1.56 -3.64
N LYS A 25 -2.18 -0.23 -3.74
CA LYS A 25 -0.92 0.50 -4.08
C LYS A 25 0.19 0.20 -3.07
N LEU A 26 -0.14 0.17 -1.76
CA LEU A 26 0.82 -0.17 -0.71
C LEU A 26 1.35 -1.60 -0.86
N SER A 27 0.51 -2.56 -1.25
CA SER A 27 0.94 -3.95 -1.47
C SER A 27 1.96 -4.06 -2.61
N ILE A 28 1.78 -3.28 -3.68
CA ILE A 28 2.71 -3.22 -4.82
C ILE A 28 4.04 -2.62 -4.37
N ILE A 29 4.01 -1.48 -3.67
CA ILE A 29 5.23 -0.84 -3.14
C ILE A 29 6.00 -1.81 -2.25
N ARG A 30 5.31 -2.56 -1.38
CA ARG A 30 5.97 -3.57 -0.52
C ARG A 30 6.60 -4.72 -1.31
N ALA A 31 6.01 -5.12 -2.43
CA ALA A 31 6.61 -6.13 -3.31
C ALA A 31 7.89 -5.59 -3.98
N LEU A 32 7.86 -4.33 -4.44
CA LEU A 32 9.02 -3.67 -5.04
C LEU A 32 10.23 -3.63 -4.10
N LEU A 33 10.02 -3.46 -2.79
CA LEU A 33 11.12 -3.47 -1.80
C LEU A 33 11.93 -4.78 -1.75
N THR A 34 11.44 -5.87 -2.35
CA THR A 34 12.09 -7.19 -2.34
C THR A 34 12.82 -7.54 -3.63
N VAL A 35 12.65 -6.74 -4.68
CA VAL A 35 13.28 -6.95 -5.98
C VAL A 35 14.40 -5.94 -6.21
N GLN A 36 15.34 -6.28 -7.09
CA GLN A 36 16.34 -5.32 -7.55
C GLN A 36 15.65 -4.22 -8.36
N MET A 37 15.92 -2.96 -8.04
CA MET A 37 15.34 -1.82 -8.75
C MET A 37 16.02 -1.62 -10.10
N ASP A 38 15.20 -1.54 -11.15
CA ASP A 38 15.53 -1.02 -12.46
C ASP A 38 14.44 -0.02 -12.92
N SER A 39 14.57 0.48 -14.14
CA SER A 39 13.69 1.46 -14.78
C SER A 39 12.21 1.05 -14.79
N ASP A 40 11.90 -0.23 -14.96
CA ASP A 40 10.52 -0.75 -14.96
C ASP A 40 9.92 -0.70 -13.55
N GLU A 41 10.64 -1.17 -12.54
CA GLU A 41 10.21 -1.12 -11.14
C GLU A 41 10.04 0.34 -10.65
N GLU A 42 10.92 1.24 -11.08
CA GLU A 42 10.82 2.67 -10.80
C GLU A 42 9.53 3.26 -11.38
N ALA A 43 9.20 2.94 -12.64
CA ALA A 43 7.97 3.38 -13.28
C ALA A 43 6.71 2.88 -12.54
N ILE A 44 6.73 1.61 -12.11
CA ILE A 44 5.64 1.03 -11.30
C ILE A 44 5.52 1.77 -9.96
N MET A 45 6.63 2.04 -9.28
CA MET A 45 6.64 2.79 -8.02
C MET A 45 6.05 4.18 -8.19
N ILE A 46 6.47 4.92 -9.23
CA ILE A 46 5.95 6.26 -9.54
C ILE A 46 4.45 6.22 -9.79
N SER A 47 3.95 5.22 -10.52
CA SER A 47 2.51 5.08 -10.79
C SER A 47 1.69 4.87 -9.52
N CYS A 48 2.27 4.25 -8.48
CA CYS A 48 1.61 4.06 -7.19
C CYS A 48 1.62 5.33 -6.32
N LEU A 49 2.58 6.24 -6.52
CA LEU A 49 2.70 7.49 -5.77
C LEU A 49 1.92 8.66 -6.38
N LYS A 50 1.49 8.53 -7.63
CA LYS A 50 0.55 9.43 -8.31
C LYS A 50 -0.90 9.09 -7.94
#